data_AF-A0A117SFS0-F1
#
_entry.id   AF-A0A117SFS0-F1
#
_cell.length_a   1.000
_cell.length_b   1.000
_cell.length_c   1.000
_cell.angle_alpha   90.00
_cell.angle_beta   90.00
_cell.angle_gamma   90.00
#
_symmetry.space_group_name_H-M   'P 1'
#
loop_
_entity.id
_entity.type
_entity.pdbx_description
1 polymer ?
#
loop_
_entity_poly.entity_id
_entity_poly.type
_entity_poly.pdbx_seq_one_letter_code
_entity_poly.pdbx_strand_id
1 'polypeptide(L)' 'MELVQNALEFEQRKMTLKTTNDRILASREVKSLILSLNEVYKTTKNPELMDLMKRLTVIKQKIEKRLKLRLTI' A
#
# COMPACT_ATOMS: atom_id res chain seq x y z
N MET A 1 -2.48 15.11 -9.69
CA MET A 1 -3.50 14.61 -8.74
C MET A 1 -3.80 13.10 -8.90
N GLU A 2 -3.30 12.45 -9.95
CA GLU A 2 -3.51 11.02 -10.21
C GLU A 2 -2.97 10.09 -9.11
N LEU A 3 -1.81 10.41 -8.50
CA LEU A 3 -1.19 9.55 -7.47
C LEU A 3 -2.07 9.36 -6.22
N VAL A 4 -2.69 10.44 -5.73
CA VAL A 4 -3.56 10.39 -4.55
C VAL A 4 -4.83 9.61 -4.88
N GLN A 5 -5.38 9.82 -6.07
CA GLN A 5 -6.53 9.06 -6.56
C GLN A 5 -6.22 7.56 -6.65
N ASN A 6 -5.10 7.18 -7.27
CA ASN A 6 -4.67 5.78 -7.37
C ASN A 6 -4.47 5.15 -5.98
N ALA A 7 -3.93 5.92 -5.02
CA ALA A 7 -3.79 5.48 -3.64
C ALA A 7 -5.13 5.26 -2.93
N LEU A 8 -6.10 6.15 -3.14
CA LEU A 8 -7.46 6.02 -2.60
C LEU A 8 -8.20 4.84 -3.25
N GLU A 9 -8.06 4.64 -4.56
CA GLU A 9 -8.61 3.50 -5.26
C GLU A 9 -8.03 2.19 -4.75
N PHE A 10 -6.71 2.12 -4.54
CA PHE A 10 -6.06 0.97 -3.94
C PHE A 10 -6.61 0.67 -2.54
N GLU A 11 -6.79 1.70 -1.71
CA GLU A 11 -7.35 1.59 -0.35
C GLU A 11 -8.79 1.05 -0.36
N GLN A 12 -9.65 1.57 -1.25
CA GLN A 12 -11.07 1.24 -1.28
C GLN A 12 -11.37 -0.05 -2.06
N ARG A 13 -10.45 -0.49 -2.93
CA ARG A 13 -10.62 -1.68 -3.75
C ARG A 13 -10.79 -2.92 -2.88
N LYS A 14 -11.84 -3.69 -3.15
CA LYS A 14 -12.04 -5.01 -2.54
C LYS A 14 -11.01 -6.00 -3.07
N MET A 15 -9.87 -6.10 -2.40
CA MET A 15 -8.78 -6.98 -2.81
C MET A 15 -9.04 -8.43 -2.40
N THR A 16 -9.19 -9.31 -3.40
CA THR A 16 -9.29 -10.75 -3.18
C THR A 16 -7.95 -11.41 -3.48
N LEU A 17 -7.03 -11.37 -2.53
CA LEU A 17 -5.66 -11.88 -2.69
C LEU A 17 -5.59 -13.39 -2.39
N LYS A 18 -6.00 -14.22 -3.35
CA LYS A 18 -6.10 -15.69 -3.19
C LYS A 18 -4.74 -16.37 -3.31
N THR A 19 -3.95 -15.99 -4.30
CA THR A 19 -2.66 -16.63 -4.59
C THR A 19 -1.49 -15.94 -3.90
N THR A 20 -0.33 -16.59 -3.89
CA THR A 20 0.92 -15.95 -3.44
C THR A 20 1.33 -14.83 -4.40
N ASN A 21 1.16 -15.03 -5.72
CA ASN A 21 1.50 -14.02 -6.71
C ASN A 21 0.65 -12.74 -6.54
N ASP A 22 -0.67 -12.87 -6.34
CA ASP A 22 -1.56 -11.72 -6.09
C ASP A 22 -1.09 -10.90 -4.89
N ARG A 23 -0.71 -11.58 -3.81
CA ARG A 23 -0.20 -10.93 -2.59
C ARG A 23 1.13 -10.23 -2.82
N ILE A 24 2.03 -10.82 -3.62
CA ILE A 24 3.31 -10.19 -3.98
C ILE A 24 3.06 -8.92 -4.80
N LEU A 25 2.21 -8.99 -5.83
CA LEU A 25 1.88 -7.85 -6.67
C LEU A 25 1.25 -6.72 -5.86
N ALA A 26 0.24 -7.04 -5.04
CA ALA A 26 -0.41 -6.04 -4.17
C ALA A 26 0.55 -5.42 -3.13
N SER A 27 1.48 -6.21 -2.58
CA SER A 27 2.51 -5.72 -1.66
C SER A 27 3.50 -4.76 -2.34
N ARG A 28 3.88 -5.05 -3.60
CA ARG A 28 4.74 -4.17 -4.41
C ARG A 28 4.02 -2.88 -4.79
N GLU A 29 2.77 -2.97 -5.22
CA GLU A 29 1.95 -1.83 -5.61
C GLU A 29 1.75 -0.86 -4.44
N VAL A 30 1.30 -1.36 -3.28
CA VAL A 30 1.11 -0.50 -2.09
C VAL A 30 2.43 0.14 -1.62
N LYS A 31 3.55 -0.58 -1.72
CA LYS A 31 4.88 -0.02 -1.39
C LYS A 31 5.26 1.10 -2.34
N SER A 32 5.02 0.94 -3.64
CA SER A 32 5.28 1.98 -4.63
C SER A 32 4.44 3.23 -4.34
N LEU A 33 3.15 3.06 -4.07
CA LEU A 33 2.24 4.16 -3.74
C LEU A 33 2.72 4.94 -2.51
N ILE A 34 3.11 4.25 -1.43
CA ILE A 34 3.63 4.90 -0.22
C ILE A 34 4.90 5.72 -0.51
N LEU A 35 5.86 5.16 -1.27
CA LEU A 35 7.10 5.85 -1.60
C LEU A 35 6.84 7.09 -2.48
N SER A 36 5.99 6.96 -3.49
CA SER A 36 5.59 8.08 -4.34
C SER A 36 4.87 9.17 -3.53
N LEU A 37 3.97 8.79 -2.61
CA LEU A 37 3.28 9.76 -1.72
C LEU A 37 4.27 10.47 -0.80
N ASN A 38 5.31 9.77 -0.34
CA ASN A 38 6.33 10.36 0.51
C ASN A 38 7.13 11.45 -0.22
N GLU A 39 7.43 11.28 -1.52
CA GLU A 39 8.10 12.33 -2.30
C GLU A 39 7.23 13.60 -2.41
N VAL A 40 5.92 13.46 -2.60
CA VAL A 40 4.99 14.61 -2.59
C VAL A 40 4.85 15.20 -1.18
N TYR A 41 4.83 14.37 -0.14
CA TYR A 41 4.77 14.84 1.24
C TYR A 41 6.02 15.64 1.63
N LYS A 42 7.22 15.27 1.16
CA LYS A 42 8.44 16.01 1.47
C LYS A 42 8.38 17.47 1.05
N THR A 43 7.74 17.77 -0.08
CA THR A 43 7.59 19.13 -0.61
C THR A 43 6.39 19.86 -0.04
N THR A 44 5.24 19.20 0.05
CA THR A 44 3.97 19.82 0.46
C THR A 44 3.77 19.86 1.96
N LYS A 45 4.37 18.92 2.71
CA LYS A 45 4.12 18.67 4.14
C LYS A 45 2.65 18.51 4.51
N ASN A 46 1.80 18.12 3.55
CA ASN A 46 0.36 17.99 3.77
C ASN A 46 0.07 16.83 4.75
N PRO A 47 -0.56 17.08 5.92
CA PRO A 47 -0.91 16.02 6.88
C PRO A 47 -1.85 14.95 6.30
N GLU A 48 -2.71 15.27 5.33
CA GLU A 48 -3.62 14.29 4.72
C GLU A 48 -2.86 13.19 3.96
N LEU A 49 -1.72 13.52 3.34
CA LEU A 49 -0.86 12.55 2.68
C LEU A 49 -0.24 11.59 3.70
N MET A 50 0.12 12.10 4.88
CA MET A 50 0.64 11.28 5.96
C MET A 50 -0.41 10.27 6.45
N ASP A 51 -1.66 10.71 6.62
CA ASP A 51 -2.73 9.83 7.06
C ASP A 51 -3.06 8.77 6.00
N LEU A 52 -3.05 9.13 4.72
CA LEU A 52 -3.18 8.16 3.63
C LEU A 52 -2.04 7.14 3.63
N MET A 53 -0.78 7.58 3.79
CA MET A 53 0.38 6.68 3.89
C MET A 53 0.27 5.73 5.10
N LYS A 54 -0.22 6.20 6.26
CA LYS A 54 -0.44 5.35 7.44
C LYS A 54 -1.48 4.27 7.14
N ARG A 55 -2.62 4.61 6.53
CA ARG A 55 -3.66 3.63 6.17
C ARG A 55 -3.15 2.58 5.18
N LEU A 56 -2.44 3.02 4.13
CA LEU A 56 -1.78 2.11 3.18
C LEU A 56 -0.73 1.21 3.86
N THR A 57 0.01 1.73 4.84
CA THR A 57 1.00 0.94 5.59
C THR A 57 0.35 -0.18 6.38
N VAL A 58 -0.81 0.07 7.01
CA VAL A 58 -1.57 -0.98 7.70
C VAL A 58 -2.03 -2.06 6.72
N ILE A 59 -2.51 -1.68 5.52
CA ILE A 59 -2.89 -2.62 4.47
C ILE A 59 -1.68 -3.46 4.04
N LYS A 60 -0.55 -2.81 3.75
CA LYS A 60 0.72 -3.47 3.40
C LYS A 60 1.13 -4.52 4.43
N GLN A 61 1.12 -4.15 5.72
CA GLN A 61 1.48 -5.06 6.81
C GLN A 61 0.56 -6.29 6.86
N LYS A 62 -0.75 -6.14 6.64
CA LYS A 62 -1.70 -7.27 6.58
C LYS A 62 -1.36 -8.23 5.42
N ILE A 63 -1.00 -7.70 4.26
CA ILE A 63 -0.60 -8.50 3.08
C ILE A 63 0.71 -9.25 3.38
N GLU A 64 1.71 -8.55 3.91
CA GLU A 64 3.03 -9.13 4.24
C GLU A 64 2.95 -10.20 5.33
N LYS A 65 2.13 -10.01 6.37
CA LYS A 65 1.87 -11.04 7.39
C LYS A 65 1.35 -12.34 6.75
N ARG A 66 0.40 -12.24 5.82
CA ARG A 66 -0.14 -13.40 5.09
C ARG A 66 0.89 -14.08 4.19
N LEU A 67 1.85 -13.33 3.64
CA LEU A 67 2.95 -13.89 2.85
C LEU A 67 3.94 -14.64 3.76
N LYS A 68 4.35 -14.05 4.88
CA LYS A 68 5.30 -14.65 5.82
C LYS A 68 4.79 -15.93 6.48
N LEU A 69 3.48 -16.05 6.74
CA LEU A 69 2.87 -17.28 7.27
C LEU A 69 3.05 -18.51 6.37
N ARG A 70 3.39 -18.34 5.08
CA ARG A 70 3.67 -19.46 4.17
C ARG A 70 5.16 -19.72 3.98
N LEU A 71 6.03 -18.86 4.51
CA LEU A 71 7.50 -19.02 4.47
C LEU A 71 7.99 -19.73 5.74
N THR A 72 7.27 -20.76 6.19
CA THR A 72 7.79 -21.70 7.18
C THR A 72 8.61 -22.71 6.41
N ILE A 73 9.93 -22.52 6.42
CA ILE A 73 10.94 -23.49 5.97
C ILE A 73 11.46 -24.18 7.24
#